data_AF-A0A674HWB1-F1
#
_entry.id   AF-A0A674HWB1-F1
#
_cell.length_a   1.000
_cell.length_b   1.000
_cell.length_c   1.000
_cell.angle_alpha   90.00
_cell.angle_beta   90.00
_cell.angle_gamma   90.00
#
_symmetry.space_group_name_H-M   'P 1'
#
loop_
_entity.id
_entity.type
_entity.pdbx_description
1 polymer ?
#
loop_
_entity_poly.entity_id
_entity_poly.type
_entity_poly.pdbx_seq_one_letter_code
_entity_poly.pdbx_strand_id
1 'polypeptide(L)'
;QDTGLCGESEDDWLSLMPTEPLQSQCCGSGCKPCVYDVYQKELAQWEEDAAYPSNCLLLFLQSSSSELNPDTFTAFKISSVEQLTEDTYQYKFELPGNSSLGLSLGQHIVLRGMVNGLEVQRAYTPVSPVNAEGYFEVLIKCYKAGLMSQYIKSWIEGDTVFWRGPFGGFPYSPNQVSYIIDTEWLST
;
A
#
# COMPACT_ATOMS: atom_id res chain seq x y z
N GLN A 1 -25.74 -36.93 -23.32
CA GLN A 1 -24.65 -36.48 -24.20
C GLN A 1 -24.77 -34.98 -24.41
N ASP A 2 -24.08 -34.12 -23.69
CA ASP A 2 -23.95 -33.97 -22.24
C ASP A 2 -23.92 -32.45 -22.02
N THR A 3 -24.70 -31.98 -21.06
CA THR A 3 -24.72 -30.59 -20.60
C THR A 3 -23.54 -30.38 -19.64
N GLY A 4 -22.48 -29.73 -20.10
CA GLY A 4 -21.37 -29.29 -19.26
C GLY A 4 -21.54 -27.81 -18.90
N LEU A 5 -22.46 -27.52 -17.98
CA LEU A 5 -22.53 -26.23 -17.30
C LEU A 5 -21.32 -26.11 -16.36
N CYS A 6 -20.65 -24.96 -16.42
CA CYS A 6 -19.56 -24.57 -15.55
C CYS A 6 -20.00 -24.73 -14.09
N GLY A 7 -19.40 -25.70 -13.40
CA GLY A 7 -19.47 -25.78 -11.96
C GLY A 7 -18.47 -24.79 -11.39
N GLU A 8 -18.82 -23.51 -11.40
CA GLU A 8 -18.20 -22.54 -10.50
C GLU A 8 -19.03 -22.62 -9.22
N SER A 9 -18.41 -23.16 -8.17
CA SER A 9 -19.11 -23.52 -6.95
C SER A 9 -19.59 -22.25 -6.25
N GLU A 10 -20.79 -22.28 -5.64
CA GLU A 10 -21.28 -21.19 -4.77
C GLU A 10 -20.23 -20.84 -3.67
N ASP A 11 -19.40 -21.82 -3.31
CA ASP A 11 -18.27 -21.67 -2.39
C ASP A 11 -17.17 -20.72 -2.90
N ASP A 12 -16.90 -20.69 -4.20
CA ASP A 12 -15.90 -19.79 -4.80
C ASP A 12 -16.37 -18.33 -4.71
N TRP A 13 -17.67 -18.06 -4.95
CA TRP A 13 -18.24 -16.72 -4.83
C TRP A 13 -18.25 -16.21 -3.38
N LEU A 14 -18.58 -17.08 -2.42
CA LEU A 14 -18.52 -16.78 -0.99
C LEU A 14 -17.09 -16.51 -0.50
N SER A 15 -16.09 -17.12 -1.13
CA SER A 15 -14.68 -16.89 -0.80
C SER A 15 -14.17 -15.50 -1.18
N LEU A 16 -14.85 -14.82 -2.12
CA LEU A 16 -14.51 -13.47 -2.58
C LEU A 16 -15.14 -12.37 -1.72
N MET A 17 -15.88 -12.74 -0.67
CA MET A 17 -16.49 -11.78 0.25
C MET A 17 -15.40 -10.96 0.97
N PRO A 18 -15.47 -9.61 0.90
CA PRO A 18 -14.55 -8.75 1.63
C PRO A 18 -14.58 -9.03 3.13
N THR A 19 -13.39 -9.13 3.74
CA THR A 19 -13.28 -9.37 5.18
C THR A 19 -13.17 -8.05 5.93
N GLU A 20 -13.88 -7.94 7.06
CA GLU A 20 -13.84 -6.73 7.86
C GLU A 20 -12.40 -6.44 8.35
N PRO A 21 -11.89 -5.21 8.16
CA PRO A 21 -10.53 -4.86 8.53
C PRO A 21 -10.37 -4.80 10.06
N LEU A 22 -9.24 -5.32 10.54
CA LEU A 22 -8.90 -5.25 11.96
C LEU A 22 -8.67 -3.80 12.42
N GLN A 23 -8.97 -3.51 13.68
CA GLN A 23 -8.78 -2.17 14.24
C GLN A 23 -7.32 -1.69 14.19
N SER A 24 -6.34 -2.61 14.17
CA SER A 24 -4.91 -2.31 13.98
C SER A 24 -4.55 -1.84 12.56
N GLN A 25 -5.40 -2.09 11.56
CA GLN A 25 -5.22 -1.62 10.19
C GLN A 25 -5.64 -0.16 10.00
N CYS A 26 -6.36 0.41 10.98
CA CYS A 26 -6.66 1.83 11.05
C CYS A 26 -5.45 2.60 11.59
N CYS A 27 -4.94 3.58 10.84
CA CYS A 27 -3.79 4.39 11.26
C CYS A 27 -4.09 5.35 12.42
N GLY A 28 -5.37 5.53 12.79
CA GLY A 28 -5.81 6.41 13.88
C GLY A 28 -5.70 7.91 13.59
N SER A 29 -5.24 8.30 12.40
CA SER A 29 -4.97 9.70 12.03
C SER A 29 -6.14 10.40 11.34
N GLY A 30 -7.33 9.78 11.27
CA GLY A 30 -8.52 10.36 10.64
C GLY A 30 -8.43 10.49 9.12
N CYS A 31 -7.69 9.62 8.43
CA CYS A 31 -7.55 9.63 6.97
C CYS A 31 -8.88 9.36 6.25
N LYS A 32 -9.05 9.92 5.04
CA LYS A 32 -10.17 9.64 4.12
C LYS A 32 -9.64 9.31 2.71
N PRO A 33 -10.07 8.20 2.07
CA PRO A 33 -10.86 7.12 2.67
C PRO A 33 -10.05 6.34 3.72
N CYS A 34 -10.69 5.95 4.82
CA CYS A 34 -10.09 5.07 5.83
C CYS A 34 -10.24 3.59 5.44
N VAL A 35 -9.60 2.67 6.18
CA VAL A 35 -9.68 1.22 5.91
C VAL A 35 -11.13 0.71 5.93
N TYR A 36 -11.98 1.27 6.79
CA TYR A 36 -13.39 0.92 6.84
C TYR A 36 -14.16 1.48 5.64
N ASP A 37 -13.81 2.66 5.13
CA ASP A 37 -14.46 3.23 3.92
C ASP A 37 -14.18 2.35 2.69
N VAL A 38 -12.96 1.82 2.58
CA VAL A 38 -12.59 0.86 1.52
C VAL A 38 -13.39 -0.42 1.66
N TYR A 39 -13.39 -1.03 2.87
CA TYR A 39 -14.18 -2.23 3.15
C TYR A 39 -15.67 -2.08 2.81
N GLN A 40 -16.29 -0.97 3.19
CA GLN A 40 -17.71 -0.72 2.89
C GLN A 40 -17.95 -0.59 1.38
N LYS A 41 -17.00 -0.01 0.64
CA LYS A 41 -17.09 0.09 -0.82
C LYS A 41 -16.96 -1.28 -1.49
N GLU A 42 -16.00 -2.09 -1.05
CA GLU A 42 -15.82 -3.45 -1.56
C GLU A 42 -17.02 -4.33 -1.26
N LEU A 43 -17.57 -4.24 -0.05
CA LEU A 43 -18.77 -4.97 0.34
C LEU A 43 -19.96 -4.59 -0.54
N ALA A 44 -20.18 -3.30 -0.78
CA ALA A 44 -21.23 -2.82 -1.66
C ALA A 44 -21.05 -3.33 -3.11
N GLN A 45 -19.80 -3.35 -3.61
CA GLN A 45 -19.51 -3.90 -4.93
C GLN A 45 -19.78 -5.40 -4.99
N TRP A 46 -19.35 -6.16 -3.97
CA TRP A 46 -19.61 -7.60 -3.88
C TRP A 46 -21.11 -7.91 -3.80
N GLU A 47 -21.89 -7.13 -3.05
CA GLU A 47 -23.36 -7.25 -3.01
C GLU A 47 -24.01 -6.95 -4.37
N GLU A 48 -23.52 -5.93 -5.08
CA GLU A 48 -24.00 -5.57 -6.42
C GLU A 48 -23.68 -6.66 -7.45
N ASP A 49 -22.46 -7.18 -7.44
CA ASP A 49 -22.01 -8.24 -8.35
C ASP A 49 -22.71 -9.57 -8.06
N ALA A 50 -23.06 -9.84 -6.80
CA ALA A 50 -23.87 -11.01 -6.40
C ALA A 50 -25.31 -10.91 -6.98
N ALA A 51 -25.83 -9.70 -7.13
CA ALA A 51 -27.16 -9.46 -7.68
C ALA A 51 -27.19 -9.51 -9.23
N TYR A 52 -26.07 -9.20 -9.89
CA TYR A 52 -25.95 -9.24 -11.35
C TYR A 52 -24.61 -9.87 -11.79
N PRO A 53 -24.51 -11.21 -11.83
CA PRO A 53 -23.27 -11.90 -12.16
C PRO A 53 -22.87 -11.60 -13.60
N SER A 54 -21.99 -10.62 -13.77
CA SER A 54 -21.34 -10.29 -15.03
C SER A 54 -20.00 -11.02 -15.11
N ASN A 55 -19.59 -11.39 -16.33
CA ASN A 55 -18.35 -12.11 -16.64
C ASN A 55 -17.06 -11.29 -16.38
N CYS A 56 -17.11 -10.31 -15.46
CA CYS A 56 -16.03 -9.43 -15.05
C CYS A 56 -15.02 -10.13 -14.12
N LEU A 57 -15.42 -11.26 -13.51
CA LEU A 57 -14.66 -12.07 -12.56
C LEU A 57 -13.26 -12.48 -13.08
N LEU A 58 -13.14 -12.69 -14.39
CA LEU A 58 -11.91 -13.13 -15.05
C LEU A 58 -10.81 -12.06 -15.14
N LEU A 59 -11.14 -10.77 -15.00
CA LEU A 59 -10.14 -9.69 -15.02
C LEU A 59 -9.40 -9.56 -13.67
N PHE A 60 -10.04 -9.94 -12.57
CA PHE A 60 -9.47 -9.77 -11.23
C PHE A 60 -8.44 -10.86 -10.88
N LEU A 61 -8.63 -12.08 -11.39
CA LEU A 61 -7.78 -13.24 -11.10
C LEU A 61 -6.47 -13.29 -11.91
N GLN A 62 -6.26 -12.38 -12.87
CA GLN A 62 -5.10 -12.40 -13.79
C GLN A 62 -4.02 -11.35 -13.48
N SER A 63 -4.09 -10.67 -12.33
CA SER A 63 -3.01 -9.80 -11.86
C SER A 63 -1.96 -10.62 -11.09
N SER A 64 -1.13 -11.37 -11.81
CA SER A 64 0.19 -11.76 -11.30
C SER A 64 1.19 -10.62 -11.57
N SER A 65 0.80 -9.38 -11.27
CA SER A 65 1.68 -8.23 -11.38
C SER A 65 2.35 -8.00 -10.04
N SER A 66 3.61 -7.58 -10.11
CA SER A 66 4.42 -7.09 -8.99
C SER A 66 3.91 -5.75 -8.45
N GLU A 67 2.60 -5.54 -8.56
CA GLU A 67 1.92 -4.30 -8.22
C GLU A 67 1.55 -4.31 -6.75
N LEU A 68 1.72 -3.15 -6.14
CA LEU A 68 1.16 -2.90 -4.83
C LEU A 68 -0.37 -2.97 -4.94
N ASN A 69 -0.96 -3.57 -3.92
CA ASN A 69 -2.41 -3.60 -3.74
C ASN A 69 -2.74 -2.90 -2.41
N PRO A 70 -3.79 -2.07 -2.34
CA PRO A 70 -4.11 -1.32 -1.13
C PRO A 70 -4.65 -2.21 0.02
N ASP A 71 -5.17 -3.38 -0.30
CA ASP A 71 -5.87 -4.28 0.62
C ASP A 71 -4.98 -5.44 1.06
N THR A 72 -3.97 -5.79 0.26
CA THR A 72 -3.04 -6.88 0.52
C THR A 72 -1.59 -6.42 0.65
N PHE A 73 -0.86 -7.06 1.57
CA PHE A 73 0.56 -6.79 1.76
C PHE A 73 1.40 -7.65 0.83
N THR A 74 2.18 -6.98 -0.02
CA THR A 74 3.15 -7.61 -0.91
C THR A 74 4.54 -7.60 -0.27
N ALA A 75 5.26 -8.71 -0.42
CA ALA A 75 6.60 -8.91 0.13
C ALA A 75 7.66 -8.36 -0.84
N PHE A 76 8.58 -7.54 -0.33
CA PHE A 76 9.71 -6.99 -1.08
C PHE A 76 11.01 -7.23 -0.33
N LYS A 77 12.06 -7.55 -1.08
CA LYS A 77 13.38 -7.84 -0.53
C LYS A 77 14.24 -6.59 -0.48
N ILE A 78 14.97 -6.39 0.61
CA ILE A 78 15.96 -5.32 0.72
C ILE A 78 17.19 -5.70 -0.10
N SER A 79 17.50 -4.92 -1.13
CA SER A 79 18.74 -5.06 -1.91
C SER A 79 19.91 -4.28 -1.32
N SER A 80 19.64 -3.16 -0.66
CA SER A 80 20.69 -2.35 -0.04
C SER A 80 20.19 -1.53 1.15
N VAL A 81 21.07 -1.34 2.14
CA VAL A 81 20.85 -0.47 3.30
C VAL A 81 22.00 0.52 3.41
N GLU A 82 21.71 1.81 3.27
CA GLU A 82 22.70 2.87 3.42
C GLU A 82 22.37 3.77 4.62
N GLN A 83 23.32 3.95 5.54
CA GLN A 83 23.17 4.89 6.64
C GLN A 83 23.63 6.29 6.20
N LEU A 84 22.68 7.23 6.07
CA LEU A 84 22.98 8.61 5.67
C LEU A 84 23.37 9.51 6.85
N THR A 85 22.75 9.29 8.01
CA THR A 85 23.06 10.03 9.26
C THR A 85 23.04 9.08 10.46
N GLU A 86 23.28 9.59 11.68
CA GLU A 86 23.18 8.80 12.91
C GLU A 86 21.81 8.11 13.07
N ASP A 87 20.74 8.75 12.59
CA ASP A 87 19.38 8.29 12.78
C ASP A 87 18.58 8.11 11.48
N THR A 88 19.19 8.26 10.30
CA THR A 88 18.49 8.19 9.02
C THR A 88 19.14 7.18 8.09
N TYR A 89 18.30 6.32 7.52
CA TYR A 89 18.70 5.20 6.67
C TYR A 89 17.90 5.22 5.37
N GLN A 90 18.58 4.96 4.26
CA GLN A 90 17.98 4.72 2.97
C GLN A 90 17.93 3.22 2.72
N TYR A 91 16.72 2.71 2.45
CA TYR A 91 16.48 1.31 2.14
C TYR A 91 16.06 1.18 0.69
N LYS A 92 16.74 0.29 -0.05
CA LYS A 92 16.42 -0.05 -1.43
C LYS A 92 15.75 -1.42 -1.48
N PHE A 93 14.60 -1.48 -2.14
CA PHE A 93 13.80 -2.69 -2.28
C PHE A 93 13.79 -3.17 -3.73
N GLU A 94 13.89 -4.47 -3.95
CA GLU A 94 13.83 -5.10 -5.27
C GLU A 94 12.38 -5.20 -5.74
N LEU A 95 12.12 -4.79 -6.99
CA LEU A 95 10.87 -5.06 -7.68
C LEU A 95 11.06 -6.22 -8.67
N PRO A 96 10.11 -7.17 -8.74
CA PRO A 96 10.17 -8.22 -9.73
C PRO A 96 10.01 -7.67 -11.16
N GLY A 97 10.88 -8.11 -12.06
CA GLY A 97 10.94 -7.62 -13.44
C GLY A 97 11.40 -6.16 -13.55
N ASN A 98 11.48 -5.63 -14.76
CA ASN A 98 11.71 -4.19 -14.99
C ASN A 98 10.41 -3.39 -14.75
N SER A 99 9.67 -3.72 -13.69
CA SER A 99 8.44 -3.04 -13.30
C SER A 99 8.78 -1.80 -12.47
N SER A 100 7.86 -0.84 -12.44
CA SER A 100 7.93 0.33 -11.56
C SER A 100 6.93 0.17 -10.43
N LEU A 101 7.11 0.92 -9.34
CA LEU A 101 6.22 0.87 -8.18
C LEU A 101 4.79 1.39 -8.48
N GLY A 102 4.61 2.12 -9.59
CA GLY A 102 3.31 2.60 -10.04
C GLY A 102 2.72 3.75 -9.21
N LEU A 103 3.52 4.50 -8.46
CA LEU A 103 3.03 5.63 -7.66
C LEU A 103 2.89 6.92 -8.48
N SER A 104 1.74 7.56 -8.36
CA SER A 104 1.47 8.92 -8.83
C SER A 104 1.85 9.98 -7.79
N LEU A 105 1.88 11.25 -8.22
CA LEU A 105 2.22 12.37 -7.35
C LEU A 105 1.32 12.44 -6.09
N GLY A 106 1.95 12.58 -4.93
CA GLY A 106 1.28 12.64 -3.63
C GLY A 106 0.80 11.28 -3.08
N GLN A 107 1.09 10.17 -3.79
CA GLN A 107 0.83 8.84 -3.27
C GLN A 107 1.97 8.33 -2.37
N HIS A 108 1.63 7.44 -1.45
CA HIS A 108 2.56 6.82 -0.51
C HIS A 108 2.21 5.35 -0.29
N ILE A 109 3.09 4.62 0.38
CA ILE A 109 2.95 3.19 0.68
C ILE A 109 2.95 2.96 2.19
N VAL A 110 2.34 1.87 2.62
CA VAL A 110 2.23 1.52 4.05
C VAL A 110 3.08 0.30 4.34
N LEU A 111 4.01 0.47 5.27
CA LEU A 111 4.83 -0.58 5.85
C LEU A 111 4.05 -1.29 6.95
N ARG A 112 4.16 -2.63 7.02
CA ARG A 112 3.77 -3.45 8.17
C ARG A 112 4.98 -3.97 8.92
N GLY A 113 4.92 -3.91 10.24
CA GLY A 113 5.90 -4.51 11.14
C GLY A 113 5.25 -5.16 12.36
N MET A 114 6.00 -6.02 13.04
CA MET A 114 5.59 -6.69 14.27
C MET A 114 6.54 -6.31 15.40
N VAL A 115 6.03 -5.70 16.46
CA VAL A 115 6.82 -5.28 17.63
C VAL A 115 6.13 -5.78 18.89
N ASN A 116 6.81 -6.63 19.67
CA ASN A 116 6.25 -7.23 20.89
C ASN A 116 4.90 -7.95 20.68
N GLY A 117 4.72 -8.59 19.52
CA GLY A 117 3.47 -9.27 19.16
C GLY A 117 2.34 -8.35 18.68
N LEU A 118 2.56 -7.03 18.66
CA LEU A 118 1.60 -6.07 18.12
C LEU A 118 1.96 -5.71 16.68
N GLU A 119 0.96 -5.72 15.82
CA GLU A 119 1.09 -5.22 14.46
C GLU A 119 1.13 -3.68 14.47
N VAL A 120 2.16 -3.12 13.83
CA VAL A 120 2.33 -1.68 13.65
C VAL A 120 2.39 -1.37 12.15
N GLN A 121 1.69 -0.31 11.75
CA GLN A 121 1.68 0.16 10.37
C GLN A 121 2.09 1.63 10.27
N ARG A 122 2.89 1.98 9.26
CA ARG A 122 3.33 3.36 9.01
C ARG A 122 3.41 3.68 7.52
N ALA A 123 2.95 4.87 7.16
CA ALA A 123 3.03 5.41 5.81
C ALA A 123 4.44 5.97 5.53
N TYR A 124 4.96 5.69 4.34
CA TYR A 124 6.21 6.23 3.81
C TYR A 124 6.04 6.64 2.36
N THR A 125 6.66 7.75 1.98
CA THR A 125 6.72 8.20 0.59
C THR A 125 8.06 7.75 0.01
N PRO A 126 8.07 6.94 -1.06
CA PRO A 126 9.32 6.59 -1.74
C PRO A 126 10.05 7.82 -2.28
N VAL A 127 11.37 7.78 -2.21
CA VAL A 127 12.27 8.83 -2.70
C VAL A 127 12.84 8.50 -4.08
N SER A 128 12.60 7.29 -4.58
CA SER A 128 12.99 6.88 -5.92
C SER A 128 12.22 7.66 -7.00
N PRO A 129 12.82 7.88 -8.18
CA PRO A 129 12.10 8.44 -9.33
C PRO A 129 10.82 7.66 -9.67
N VAL A 130 9.80 8.35 -10.17
CA VAL A 130 8.50 7.73 -10.56
C VAL A 130 8.67 6.68 -11.65
N ASN A 131 9.67 6.85 -12.51
CA ASN A 131 10.03 5.95 -13.61
C ASN A 131 11.17 4.98 -13.24
N ALA A 132 11.51 4.81 -11.96
CA ALA A 132 12.48 3.82 -11.55
C ALA A 132 11.94 2.40 -11.83
N GLU A 133 12.76 1.59 -12.52
CA GLU A 133 12.43 0.21 -12.86
C GLU A 133 13.28 -0.76 -12.02
N GLY A 134 12.65 -1.83 -11.55
CA GLY A 134 13.31 -2.91 -10.80
C GLY A 134 13.61 -2.59 -9.34
N TYR A 135 13.33 -1.37 -8.87
CA TYR A 135 13.49 -1.02 -7.46
C TYR A 135 12.61 0.15 -7.02
N PHE A 136 12.48 0.30 -5.71
CA PHE A 136 12.07 1.56 -5.08
C PHE A 136 12.91 1.81 -3.82
N GLU A 137 12.98 3.08 -3.42
CA GLU A 137 13.78 3.49 -2.26
C GLU A 137 12.92 4.29 -1.28
N VAL A 138 13.13 4.06 0.01
CA VAL A 138 12.48 4.81 1.09
C VAL A 138 13.54 5.33 2.04
N LEU A 139 13.36 6.58 2.46
CA LEU A 139 14.20 7.22 3.45
C LEU A 139 13.50 7.22 4.80
N ILE A 140 14.12 6.61 5.80
CA ILE A 140 13.50 6.38 7.11
C ILE A 140 14.38 6.98 8.20
N LYS A 141 13.78 7.90 8.96
CA LYS A 141 14.35 8.40 10.21
C LYS A 141 13.90 7.55 11.40
N CYS A 142 14.86 7.05 12.16
CA CYS A 142 14.70 6.12 13.26
C CYS A 142 14.75 6.82 14.62
N TYR A 143 13.59 6.94 15.27
CA TYR A 143 13.45 7.57 16.58
C TYR A 143 13.66 6.56 17.72
N LYS A 144 14.37 6.96 18.79
CA LYS A 144 14.69 6.07 19.92
C LYS A 144 13.45 5.42 20.57
N ALA A 145 12.37 6.18 20.72
CA ALA A 145 11.12 5.71 21.32
C ALA A 145 10.08 5.21 20.29
N GLY A 146 10.41 5.19 18.99
CA GLY A 146 9.47 4.80 17.94
C GLY A 146 9.37 3.28 17.83
N LEU A 147 8.16 2.72 17.98
CA LEU A 147 7.93 1.27 17.82
C LEU A 147 8.39 0.78 16.44
N MET A 148 7.95 1.46 15.38
CA MET A 148 8.36 1.13 14.00
C MET A 148 9.88 1.31 13.81
N SER A 149 10.49 2.30 14.46
CA SER A 149 11.94 2.51 14.38
C SER A 149 12.75 1.39 15.04
N GLN A 150 12.22 0.77 16.10
CA GLN A 150 12.87 -0.41 16.71
C GLN A 150 12.81 -1.62 15.77
N TYR A 151 11.70 -1.79 15.04
CA TYR A 151 11.56 -2.83 14.03
C TYR A 151 12.52 -2.65 12.84
N ILE A 152 12.65 -1.41 12.36
CA ILE A 152 13.46 -1.10 11.17
C ILE A 152 14.96 -1.17 11.46
N LYS A 153 15.39 -0.83 12.68
CA LYS A 153 16.81 -0.84 13.05
C LYS A 153 17.48 -2.22 12.98
N SER A 154 16.71 -3.31 13.00
CA SER A 154 17.25 -4.66 12.85
C SER A 154 17.37 -5.11 11.40
N TRP A 155 16.89 -4.32 10.43
CA TRP A 155 16.90 -4.72 9.03
C TRP A 155 18.29 -4.70 8.43
N ILE A 156 18.57 -5.72 7.63
CA ILE A 156 19.78 -5.88 6.85
C ILE A 156 19.46 -6.21 5.39
N GLU A 157 20.46 -6.13 4.53
CA GLU A 157 20.34 -6.58 3.15
C GLU A 157 19.91 -8.05 3.09
N GLY A 158 18.95 -8.35 2.22
CA GLY A 158 18.35 -9.67 2.08
C GLY A 158 17.06 -9.89 2.85
N ASP A 159 16.73 -9.04 3.82
CA ASP A 159 15.48 -9.15 4.58
C ASP A 159 14.26 -8.91 3.70
N THR A 160 13.14 -9.54 4.07
CA THR A 160 11.85 -9.38 3.40
C THR A 160 10.93 -8.52 4.24
N VAL A 161 10.33 -7.51 3.61
CA VAL A 161 9.47 -6.52 4.25
C VAL A 161 8.16 -6.41 3.51
N PHE A 162 7.09 -6.17 4.25
CA PHE A 162 5.72 -6.17 3.73
C PHE A 162 5.20 -4.76 3.52
N TRP A 163 4.82 -4.45 2.29
CA TRP A 163 4.32 -3.15 1.86
C TRP A 163 2.96 -3.30 1.18
N ARG A 164 2.08 -2.30 1.35
CA ARG A 164 0.82 -2.19 0.61
C ARG A 164 0.61 -0.76 0.12
N GLY A 165 -0.30 -0.59 -0.84
CA GLY A 165 -0.61 0.71 -1.45
C GLY A 165 -1.05 0.58 -2.90
N PRO A 166 -1.07 1.66 -3.69
CA PRO A 166 -0.83 3.04 -3.28
C PRO A 166 -1.94 3.62 -2.38
N PHE A 167 -1.59 4.55 -1.50
CA PHE A 167 -2.56 5.38 -0.77
C PHE A 167 -2.36 6.86 -1.04
N GLY A 168 -3.41 7.62 -0.81
CA GLY A 168 -3.42 9.06 -1.03
C GLY A 168 -3.40 9.40 -2.51
N GLY A 169 -2.77 10.52 -2.82
CA GLY A 169 -2.87 11.18 -4.11
C GLY A 169 -3.30 12.61 -3.91
N PHE A 170 -2.67 13.51 -4.65
CA PHE A 170 -3.02 14.91 -4.65
C PHE A 170 -3.46 15.29 -6.08
N PRO A 171 -4.78 15.41 -6.35
CA PRO A 171 -5.25 15.82 -7.65
C PRO A 171 -4.80 17.25 -7.90
N TYR A 172 -3.74 17.38 -8.70
CA TYR A 172 -3.20 18.65 -9.15
C TYR A 172 -3.54 18.84 -10.62
N SER A 173 -4.27 19.90 -10.94
CA SER A 173 -4.39 20.41 -12.29
C SER A 173 -3.69 21.77 -12.40
N PRO A 174 -3.02 22.06 -13.54
CA PRO A 174 -2.47 23.38 -13.76
C PRO A 174 -3.54 24.47 -13.55
N ASN A 175 -3.22 25.51 -12.79
CA ASN A 175 -4.11 26.64 -12.45
C ASN A 175 -5.33 26.28 -11.57
N GLN A 176 -5.30 25.18 -10.82
CA GLN A 176 -6.39 24.79 -9.93
C GLN A 176 -6.64 25.78 -8.78
N VAL A 177 -5.60 26.51 -8.35
CA VAL A 177 -5.67 27.53 -7.31
C VAL A 177 -5.14 28.86 -7.84
N SER A 178 -5.82 29.95 -7.50
CA SER A 178 -5.47 31.31 -7.94
C SER A 178 -4.27 31.90 -7.20
N TYR A 179 -4.05 31.46 -5.96
CA TYR A 179 -2.94 31.91 -5.13
C TYR A 179 -2.42 30.73 -4.29
N ILE A 180 -1.10 30.55 -4.28
CA ILE A 180 -0.41 29.66 -3.34
C ILE A 180 -0.03 30.53 -2.15
N ILE A 181 -0.64 30.27 -0.99
CA ILE A 181 -0.29 30.99 0.24
C ILE A 181 0.85 30.23 0.91
N ASP A 182 2.06 30.77 0.80
CA ASP A 182 3.17 30.34 1.64
C ASP A 182 3.00 31.01 3.02
N THR A 183 2.83 30.20 4.06
CA THR A 183 2.48 30.69 5.41
C THR A 183 3.71 30.93 6.30
N GLU A 184 4.92 30.95 5.74
CA GLU A 184 6.16 31.21 6.49
C GLU A 184 6.30 32.61 7.11
N TRP A 185 5.30 33.50 7.06
CA TRP A 185 5.42 34.88 7.57
C TRP A 185 4.31 35.38 8.50
N LEU A 186 3.45 34.53 9.07
CA LEU A 186 2.44 34.96 10.06
C LEU A 186 2.84 34.65 11.52
N SER A 187 4.09 34.96 11.88
CA SER A 187 4.47 35.18 13.27
C SER A 187 5.03 36.59 13.43
N THR A 188 4.15 37.55 13.73
CA THR A 188 4.51 38.80 14.41
C THR A 188 3.41 39.14 15.40
#